data_AF-A0A087G2D0-F1
#
_entry.id   AF-A0A087G2D0-F1
#
_cell.length_a   1.000
_cell.length_b   1.000
_cell.length_c   1.000
_cell.angle_alpha   90.00
_cell.angle_beta   90.00
_cell.angle_gamma   90.00
#
_symmetry.space_group_name_H-M   'P 1'
#
loop_
_entity.id
_entity.type
_entity.pdbx_description
1 polymer ?
#
loop_
_entity_poly.entity_id
_entity_poly.type
_entity_poly.pdbx_seq_one_letter_code
_entity_poly.pdbx_strand_id
1 'polypeptide(L)' 'MDGPFPIKELKDLTNLELLDLSSNRFSGSIPGRELSNLVKLKALDLSGNDFSGSVELKGICELKNMQELDLSRNKLVATI' A
#
# COMPACT_ATOMS: atom_id res chain seq x y z
N MET A 1 -7.17 -13.11 -1.95
CA MET A 1 -5.77 -13.61 -1.86
C MET A 1 -5.35 -13.65 -0.39
N ASP A 2 -4.49 -14.60 -0.02
CA ASP A 2 -3.91 -14.75 1.33
C ASP A 2 -2.39 -14.54 1.23
N GLY A 3 -1.77 -13.91 2.24
CA GLY A 3 -0.32 -13.71 2.32
C GLY A 3 0.13 -12.26 2.47
N PRO A 4 1.41 -11.93 2.27
CA PRO A 4 1.90 -10.55 2.32
C PRO A 4 1.49 -9.76 1.07
N PHE A 5 1.66 -8.43 1.13
CA PHE A 5 1.51 -7.56 -0.03
C PHE A 5 2.38 -8.06 -1.22
N PRO A 6 1.82 -8.20 -2.45
CA PRO A 6 2.51 -8.76 -3.61
C PRO A 6 3.46 -7.77 -4.30
N ILE A 7 4.42 -7.22 -3.56
CA ILE A 7 5.25 -6.11 -4.04
C ILE A 7 6.28 -6.54 -5.08
N LYS A 8 6.70 -7.81 -5.05
CA LYS A 8 7.70 -8.34 -5.98
C LYS A 8 7.17 -8.32 -7.41
N GLU A 9 5.87 -8.55 -7.56
CA GLU A 9 5.14 -8.57 -8.82
C GLU A 9 4.74 -7.16 -9.28
N LEU A 10 4.55 -6.24 -8.34
CA LEU A 10 4.00 -4.91 -8.63
C LEU A 10 5.06 -3.81 -8.80
N LYS A 11 6.23 -3.93 -8.17
CA LYS A 11 7.23 -2.84 -8.09
C LYS A 11 7.70 -2.28 -9.45
N ASP A 12 7.64 -3.09 -10.51
CA ASP A 12 8.12 -2.72 -11.84
C ASP A 12 7.01 -2.11 -12.72
N LEU A 13 5.76 -2.06 -12.22
CA LEU A 13 4.62 -1.44 -12.89
C LEU A 13 4.66 0.08 -12.77
N THR A 14 5.73 0.72 -13.20
CA THR A 14 5.99 2.16 -13.04
C THR A 14 4.98 3.07 -13.75
N ASN A 15 4.15 2.51 -14.64
CA ASN A 15 3.04 3.20 -15.29
C ASN A 15 1.69 3.04 -14.59
N LEU A 16 1.62 2.32 -13.48
CA LEU A 16 0.39 2.09 -12.73
C LEU A 16 -0.14 3.40 -12.14
N GLU A 17 -1.41 3.73 -12.39
CA GLU A 17 -2.08 4.91 -11.84
C GLU A 17 -3.07 4.57 -10.73
N LEU A 18 -3.64 3.36 -10.75
CA LEU A 18 -4.61 2.88 -9.77
C LEU A 18 -4.23 1.46 -9.35
N LEU A 19 -4.15 1.23 -8.04
CA LEU A 19 -3.98 -0.09 -7.45
C LEU A 19 -5.07 -0.31 -6.40
N ASP A 20 -5.99 -1.23 -6.69
CA ASP A 20 -7.01 -1.70 -5.76
C ASP A 20 -6.70 -3.14 -5.36
N LEU A 21 -6.39 -3.34 -4.08
CA LEU A 21 -6.22 -4.64 -3.43
C LEU A 21 -7.17 -4.77 -2.22
N SER A 22 -8.25 -3.99 -2.21
CA SER A 22 -9.22 -3.96 -1.13
C SER A 22 -9.90 -5.31 -0.91
N SER A 23 -10.42 -5.52 0.30
CA SER A 23 -11.21 -6.72 0.67
C SER A 23 -10.49 -8.05 0.40
N ASN A 24 -9.18 -8.09 0.63
CA ASN A 24 -8.38 -9.30 0.59
C ASN A 24 -7.98 -9.72 2.02
N ARG A 25 -7.15 -10.77 2.14
CA ARG A 25 -6.58 -11.23 3.41
C ARG A 25 -5.07 -10.98 3.45
N PHE A 26 -4.64 -9.87 2.87
CA PHE A 26 -3.24 -9.51 2.94
C PHE A 26 -2.86 -9.10 4.37
N SER A 27 -1.70 -9.52 4.84
CA SER A 27 -1.24 -9.28 6.21
C SER A 27 0.24 -8.92 6.26
N GLY A 28 0.74 -8.57 7.45
CA GLY A 28 2.10 -8.05 7.63
C GLY A 28 2.17 -6.54 7.41
N SER A 29 3.37 -6.02 7.09
CA SER A 29 3.59 -4.60 6.82
C SER A 29 3.35 -4.24 5.35
N ILE A 30 3.03 -2.97 5.11
CA ILE A 30 2.93 -2.41 3.77
C ILE A 30 4.34 -1.96 3.34
N PRO A 31 4.90 -2.48 2.23
CA PRO A 31 6.26 -2.18 1.79
C PRO A 31 6.35 -0.81 1.12
N GLY A 32 6.31 0.25 1.92
CA GLY A 32 6.24 1.63 1.43
C GLY A 32 7.43 2.03 0.55
N ARG A 33 8.64 1.55 0.85
CA ARG A 33 9.86 1.88 0.08
C ARG A 33 9.73 1.42 -1.37
N GLU A 34 9.27 0.21 -1.61
CA GLU A 34 9.12 -0.33 -2.94
C GLU A 34 7.91 0.26 -3.66
N LEU A 35 6.84 0.59 -2.91
CA LEU A 35 5.70 1.31 -3.44
C LEU A 35 6.08 2.67 -4.00
N SER A 36 7.11 3.35 -3.45
CA SER A 36 7.54 4.66 -3.97
C SER A 36 8.12 4.61 -5.39
N ASN A 37 8.43 3.42 -5.92
CA ASN A 37 8.78 3.24 -7.34
C ASN A 37 7.59 3.42 -8.28
N LEU A 38 6.36 3.32 -7.78
CA LEU A 38 5.13 3.51 -8.55
C LEU A 38 4.83 5.01 -8.67
N VAL A 39 5.76 5.75 -9.29
CA VAL A 39 5.78 7.21 -9.29
C VAL A 39 4.54 7.87 -9.94
N LYS A 40 3.79 7.12 -10.76
CA LYS A 40 2.55 7.58 -11.40
C LYS A 40 1.27 7.21 -10.62
N LEU A 41 1.39 6.50 -9.49
CA LEU A 41 0.24 6.05 -8.73
C LEU A 41 -0.52 7.26 -8.16
N LYS A 42 -1.83 7.28 -8.42
CA LYS A 42 -2.79 8.31 -8.02
C LYS A 42 -3.78 7.79 -6.98
N ALA A 43 -4.14 6.52 -7.07
CA ALA A 43 -5.08 5.88 -6.15
C ALA A 43 -4.52 4.55 -5.65
N LEU A 44 -4.51 4.39 -4.32
CA LEU A 44 -4.14 3.17 -3.63
C LEU A 44 -5.22 2.79 -2.62
N ASP A 45 -5.95 1.70 -2.90
CA ASP A 45 -6.93 1.14 -1.97
C ASP A 45 -6.43 -0.21 -1.43
N LEU A 46 -6.13 -0.23 -0.13
CA LEU A 46 -5.74 -1.42 0.64
C LEU A 46 -6.77 -1.74 1.73
N SER A 47 -7.97 -1.17 1.65
CA SER A 47 -8.97 -1.26 2.68
C SER A 47 -9.45 -2.70 2.91
N GLY A 48 -9.88 -3.02 4.12
CA GLY A 48 -10.46 -4.33 4.43
C GLY A 48 -9.49 -5.50 4.30
N ASN A 49 -8.23 -5.30 4.69
CA ASN A 49 -7.20 -6.33 4.79
C ASN A 49 -6.77 -6.55 6.26
N ASP A 50 -5.79 -7.42 6.48
CA ASP A 50 -5.21 -7.72 7.78
C ASP A 50 -3.82 -7.06 7.97
N PHE A 51 -3.53 -5.95 7.28
CA PHE A 51 -2.26 -5.24 7.43
C PHE A 51 -2.09 -4.70 8.85
N SER A 52 -0.88 -4.81 9.40
CA SER A 52 -0.55 -4.46 10.79
C SER A 52 0.82 -3.79 10.89
N GLY A 53 1.07 -3.07 11.98
CA GLY A 53 2.28 -2.28 12.19
C GLY A 53 2.08 -0.79 11.87
N SER A 54 3.07 0.05 12.24
CA SER A 54 2.90 1.51 12.29
C SER A 54 3.87 2.35 11.43
N VAL A 55 5.03 1.83 11.02
CA VAL A 55 6.20 2.69 10.65
C VAL A 55 6.58 2.72 9.16
N GLU A 56 6.01 1.87 8.30
CA GLU A 56 6.47 1.77 6.91
C GLU A 56 5.68 2.59 5.89
N LEU A 57 4.75 3.46 6.34
CA LEU A 57 4.05 4.41 5.46
C LEU A 57 4.98 5.52 4.91
N LYS A 58 6.23 5.62 5.39
CA LYS A 58 7.16 6.67 4.95
C LYS A 58 7.34 6.71 3.44
N GLY A 59 7.41 5.55 2.78
CA GLY A 59 7.53 5.51 1.32
C GLY A 59 6.22 5.85 0.58
N ILE A 60 5.06 5.70 1.22
CA ILE A 60 3.80 6.22 0.69
C ILE A 60 3.83 7.76 0.66
N CYS A 61 4.49 8.41 1.63
CA CYS A 61 4.70 9.86 1.62
C CYS A 61 5.58 10.35 0.44
N GLU A 62 6.30 9.46 -0.24
CA GLU A 62 7.12 9.80 -1.42
C GLU A 62 6.29 9.79 -2.73
N LEU A 63 5.05 9.28 -2.70
CA LEU A 63 4.15 9.20 -3.86
C LEU A 63 3.52 10.56 -4.17
N LYS A 64 4.28 11.41 -4.89
CA LYS A 64 3.91 12.80 -5.19
C LYS A 64 2.64 12.99 -6.01
N ASN A 65 2.21 11.95 -6.75
CA ASN A 65 1.01 11.99 -7.58
C ASN A 65 -0.21 11.40 -6.88
N MET A 66 -0.07 10.93 -5.64
CA MET A 66 -1.16 10.32 -4.87
C MET A 66 -2.27 11.34 -4.61
N GLN A 67 -3.50 10.94 -4.90
CA GLN A 67 -4.73 11.72 -4.72
C GLN A 67 -5.68 11.00 -3.76
N GLU A 68 -5.64 9.67 -3.75
CA GLU A 68 -6.51 8.83 -2.94
C GLU A 68 -5.72 7.72 -2.28
N LEU A 69 -5.86 7.61 -0.96
CA LEU A 69 -5.25 6.57 -0.14
C LEU A 69 -6.29 6.05 0.84
N ASP A 70 -6.75 4.81 0.65
CA ASP A 70 -7.62 4.13 1.59
C ASP A 70 -6.87 2.98 2.28
N LEU A 71 -6.67 3.13 3.59
CA LEU A 71 -6.08 2.13 4.47
C LEU A 71 -7.08 1.65 5.53
N SER A 72 -8.36 2.03 5.40
CA SER A 72 -9.41 1.75 6.37
C SER A 72 -9.63 0.25 6.56
N ARG A 73 -10.23 -0.13 7.70
CA ARG A 73 -10.54 -1.54 7.99
C ARG A 73 -9.31 -2.46 7.92
N ASN A 74 -8.14 -1.97 8.39
CA ASN A 74 -6.93 -2.75 8.64
C ASN A 74 -6.60 -2.74 10.15
N LYS A 75 -5.53 -3.44 10.55
CA LYS A 75 -5.00 -3.49 11.93
C LYS A 75 -3.80 -2.55 12.12
N LEU A 76 -3.76 -1.46 11.35
CA LEU A 76 -2.70 -0.45 11.43
C LEU A 76 -2.83 0.32 12.75
N VAL A 77 -1.70 0.50 13.42
CA VAL A 77 -1.60 1.28 14.66
C VAL A 77 -0.76 2.52 14.39
N ALA A 78 -1.09 3.65 15.02
CA ALA A 78 -0.25 4.85 14.93
C ALA A 78 0.84 4.79 16.01
N THR A 79 2.10 4.97 15.63
CA THR A 79 3.16 5.35 16.58
C THR A 79 3.29 6.87 16.51
N ILE A 80 2.97 7.53 17.63
CA ILE A 80 3.21 8.96 17.85
C ILE A 80 4.69 9.18 18.17
#